data_AF-A0A1I2XWU8-F1
#
_entry.id   AF-A0A1I2XWU8-F1
#
_cell.length_a   1.000
_cell.length_b   1.000
_cell.length_c   1.000
_cell.angle_alpha   90.00
_cell.angle_beta   90.00
_cell.angle_gamma   90.00
#
_symmetry.space_group_name_H-M   'P 1'
#
loop_
_entity.id
_entity.type
_entity.pdbx_description
1 polymer ?
#
loop_
_entity_poly.entity_id
_entity_poly.type
_entity_poly.pdbx_seq_one_letter_code
_entity_poly.pdbx_strand_id
1 'polypeptide(L)'
;MEDNQRLNPQENDFSPVASHRFAMRQLENALYEHSDVEEVAAFFIPEEKGHETLVAFIVPRDDDLTEEAIMQFLTQSGQLEQENLPGAVKFVPRIPKSPSGKVLKLRLLEDICT
;
A
#
# COMPACT_ATOMS: atom_id res chain seq x y z
N MET A 1 -27.66 40.95 19.50
CA MET A 1 -26.56 41.30 18.60
C MET A 1 -25.45 40.30 18.89
N GLU A 2 -25.69 39.01 18.67
CA GLU A 2 -25.46 38.31 17.38
C GLU A 2 -24.02 38.57 16.90
N ASP A 3 -23.17 37.56 16.70
CA ASP A 3 -23.46 36.38 15.90
C ASP A 3 -22.59 35.17 16.25
N ASN A 4 -23.08 33.99 15.86
CA ASN A 4 -22.49 32.68 16.00
C ASN A 4 -21.27 32.54 15.08
N GLN A 5 -20.22 31.88 15.55
CA GLN A 5 -19.70 30.75 14.79
C GLN A 5 -19.11 29.74 15.77
N ARG A 6 -19.95 28.77 16.18
CA ARG A 6 -19.46 27.50 16.70
C ARG A 6 -18.62 26.89 15.60
N LEU A 7 -17.30 26.91 15.75
CA LEU A 7 -16.39 26.15 14.90
C LEU A 7 -16.74 24.67 15.11
N ASN A 8 -17.36 24.06 14.11
CA ASN A 8 -17.63 22.62 14.09
C ASN A 8 -16.30 21.86 14.13
N PRO A 9 -16.05 21.02 15.15
CA PRO A 9 -14.88 20.15 15.14
C PRO A 9 -15.31 18.78 14.61
N GLN A 10 -15.40 18.58 13.29
CA GLN A 10 -15.38 17.26 12.59
C GLN A 10 -15.52 17.50 11.07
N GLU A 11 -14.54 18.11 10.41
CA GLU A 11 -14.40 18.00 8.95
C GLU A 11 -13.00 17.42 8.73
N ASN A 12 -12.92 16.10 8.70
CA ASN A 12 -11.67 15.39 8.46
C ASN A 12 -11.37 15.54 6.95
N ASP A 13 -10.81 16.68 6.57
CA ASP A 13 -10.38 16.99 5.19
C ASP A 13 -9.14 16.15 4.83
N PHE A 14 -9.35 14.85 4.65
CA PHE A 14 -8.31 13.96 4.16
C PHE A 14 -8.14 14.20 2.66
N SER A 15 -7.17 15.04 2.30
CA SER A 15 -6.73 15.17 0.91
C SER A 15 -6.42 13.78 0.31
N PRO A 16 -6.64 13.54 -1.00
CA PRO A 16 -6.43 12.23 -1.63
C PRO A 16 -5.03 11.65 -1.37
N VAL A 17 -4.03 12.51 -1.35
CA VAL A 17 -2.63 12.13 -1.08
C VAL A 17 -2.46 11.64 0.37
N ALA A 18 -3.17 12.22 1.34
CA ALA A 18 -3.15 11.76 2.72
C ALA A 18 -3.82 10.40 2.87
N SER A 19 -4.98 10.19 2.22
CA SER A 19 -5.68 8.91 2.19
C SER A 19 -4.83 7.81 1.56
N HIS A 20 -4.21 8.07 0.40
CA HIS A 20 -3.30 7.12 -0.24
C HIS A 20 -2.13 6.73 0.68
N ARG A 21 -1.51 7.70 1.36
CA ARG A 21 -0.42 7.38 2.31
C ARG A 21 -0.89 6.56 3.50
N PHE A 22 -2.12 6.77 3.97
CA PHE A 22 -2.70 5.96 5.03
C PHE A 22 -2.94 4.53 4.55
N ALA A 23 -3.62 4.34 3.42
CA ALA A 23 -3.87 3.03 2.81
C ALA A 23 -2.59 2.23 2.58
N MET A 24 -1.56 2.85 1.97
CA MET A 24 -0.26 2.21 1.74
C MET A 24 0.37 1.71 3.05
N ARG A 25 0.39 2.55 4.08
CA ARG A 25 0.97 2.19 5.39
C ARG A 25 0.19 1.09 6.09
N GLN A 26 -1.14 1.14 6.05
CA GLN A 26 -1.99 0.10 6.62
C GLN A 26 -1.70 -1.24 5.96
N LEU A 27 -1.65 -1.26 4.62
CA LEU A 27 -1.32 -2.46 3.84
C LEU A 27 0.09 -2.98 4.15
N GLU A 28 1.09 -2.10 4.14
CA GLU A 28 2.47 -2.46 4.47
C GLU A 28 2.55 -3.08 5.87
N ASN A 29 1.95 -2.46 6.87
CA ASN A 29 1.94 -2.95 8.25
C ASN A 29 1.30 -4.34 8.36
N ALA A 30 0.14 -4.55 7.73
CA ALA A 30 -0.53 -5.84 7.75
C ALA A 30 0.35 -6.94 7.10
N LEU A 31 0.99 -6.63 5.97
CA LEU A 31 1.88 -7.57 5.28
C LEU A 31 3.17 -7.87 6.06
N TYR A 32 3.68 -6.91 6.84
CA TYR A 32 4.84 -7.16 7.72
C TYR A 32 4.57 -8.20 8.81
N GLU A 33 3.31 -8.48 9.14
CA GLU A 33 2.95 -9.53 10.10
C GLU A 33 2.92 -10.93 9.48
N HIS A 34 2.96 -11.04 8.15
CA HIS A 34 3.01 -12.33 7.47
C HIS A 34 4.42 -12.93 7.56
N SER A 35 4.54 -14.13 8.15
CA SER A 35 5.84 -14.78 8.39
C SER A 35 6.70 -14.93 7.12
N ASP A 36 6.07 -15.17 5.98
CA ASP A 36 6.77 -15.39 4.70
C ASP A 36 7.05 -14.10 3.92
N VAL A 37 6.77 -12.93 4.49
CA VAL A 37 7.12 -11.63 3.89
C VAL A 37 8.43 -11.13 4.51
N GLU A 38 9.43 -10.87 3.66
CA GLU A 38 10.69 -10.29 4.10
C GLU A 38 10.63 -8.76 4.12
N GLU A 39 10.24 -8.20 2.98
CA GLU A 39 10.06 -6.76 2.79
C GLU A 39 8.81 -6.49 1.98
N VAL A 40 8.19 -5.35 2.22
CA VAL A 40 7.03 -4.89 1.47
C VAL A 40 7.15 -3.40 1.16
N ALA A 41 6.70 -3.01 -0.02
CA ALA A 41 6.42 -1.63 -0.40
C ALA A 41 5.08 -1.56 -1.12
N ALA A 42 4.24 -0.59 -0.76
CA ALA A 42 2.96 -0.37 -1.42
C ALA A 42 2.97 0.95 -2.21
N PHE A 43 2.44 0.93 -3.45
CA PHE A 43 2.30 2.13 -4.26
C PHE A 43 1.01 2.14 -5.06
N PHE A 44 0.42 3.33 -5.20
CA PHE A 44 -0.58 3.59 -6.23
C PHE A 44 0.09 3.72 -7.60
N ILE A 45 -0.33 2.88 -8.54
CA ILE A 45 0.16 2.82 -9.91
C ILE A 45 -0.94 3.34 -10.84
N PRO A 46 -0.65 4.36 -11.67
CA PRO A 46 -1.63 4.86 -12.64
C PRO A 46 -1.85 3.83 -13.75
N GLU A 47 -3.12 3.57 -14.06
CA GLU A 47 -3.55 2.78 -15.22
C GLU A 47 -4.05 3.67 -16.36
N GLU A 48 -4.11 3.11 -17.57
CA GLU A 48 -4.42 3.83 -18.81
C GLU A 48 -5.73 4.64 -18.79
N LYS A 49 -6.68 4.26 -17.92
CA LYS A 49 -8.00 4.89 -17.82
C LYS A 49 -8.07 6.05 -16.81
N GLY A 50 -6.95 6.47 -16.23
CA GLY A 50 -6.92 7.52 -15.20
C GLY A 50 -7.36 7.03 -13.82
N HIS A 51 -7.42 5.72 -13.63
CA HIS A 51 -7.60 5.08 -12.34
C HIS A 51 -6.22 4.76 -11.76
N GLU A 52 -6.09 4.81 -10.43
CA GLU A 52 -4.89 4.37 -9.75
C GLU A 52 -5.21 3.07 -8.99
N THR A 53 -4.34 2.07 -9.13
CA THR A 53 -4.48 0.79 -8.47
C THR A 53 -3.42 0.68 -7.37
N LEU A 54 -3.84 0.32 -6.16
CA LEU A 54 -2.90 0.02 -5.07
C LEU A 54 -2.23 -1.32 -5.36
N VAL A 55 -0.90 -1.32 -5.49
CA VAL A 55 -0.11 -2.51 -5.76
C VAL A 55 0.85 -2.77 -4.61
N ALA A 56 0.88 -4.00 -4.12
CA ALA A 56 1.84 -4.46 -3.13
C ALA A 56 3.04 -5.13 -3.81
N PHE A 57 4.25 -4.65 -3.53
CA PHE A 57 5.49 -5.27 -3.95
C PHE A 57 6.10 -6.00 -2.76
N ILE A 58 6.30 -7.31 -2.90
CA ILE A 58 6.70 -8.19 -1.82
C ILE A 58 8.03 -8.86 -2.18
N VAL A 59 8.97 -8.83 -1.25
CA VAL A 59 10.12 -9.74 -1.24
C VAL A 59 9.72 -10.94 -0.39
N PRO A 60 9.48 -12.12 -0.99
CA PRO A 60 9.09 -13.28 -0.24
C PRO A 60 10.29 -13.90 0.50
N ARG A 61 10.06 -14.47 1.68
CA ARG A 61 11.01 -15.39 2.35
C ARG A 61 10.88 -16.81 1.84
N ASP A 62 9.71 -17.16 1.31
CA ASP A 62 9.37 -18.48 0.79
C ASP A 62 8.96 -18.36 -0.68
N ASP A 63 9.64 -19.10 -1.56
CA ASP A 63 9.38 -19.12 -2.99
C ASP A 63 8.00 -19.70 -3.35
N ASP A 64 7.36 -20.46 -2.44
CA ASP A 64 6.01 -21.01 -2.62
C ASP A 64 4.90 -20.00 -2.25
N LEU A 65 5.26 -18.79 -1.80
CA LEU A 65 4.29 -17.74 -1.46
C LEU A 65 3.54 -17.26 -2.71
N THR A 66 2.21 -17.35 -2.67
CA THR A 66 1.34 -16.98 -3.80
C THR A 66 0.57 -15.69 -3.54
N GLU A 67 0.15 -15.01 -4.62
CA GLU A 67 -0.74 -13.85 -4.54
C GLU A 67 -2.07 -14.21 -3.86
N GLU A 68 -2.61 -15.40 -4.14
CA GLU A 68 -3.85 -15.88 -3.50
C GLU A 68 -3.68 -16.04 -1.99
N ALA A 69 -2.55 -16.59 -1.52
CA ALA A 69 -2.27 -16.73 -0.09
C ALA A 69 -2.18 -15.36 0.60
N ILE A 70 -1.51 -14.39 -0.03
CA ILE A 70 -1.42 -13.01 0.49
C ILE A 70 -2.81 -12.36 0.57
N MET A 71 -3.61 -12.45 -0.50
CA MET A 71 -4.96 -11.88 -0.51
C MET A 71 -5.87 -12.54 0.53
N GLN A 72 -5.77 -13.86 0.70
CA GLN A 72 -6.49 -14.58 1.75
C GLN A 72 -6.05 -14.13 3.14
N PHE A 73 -4.76 -14.01 3.40
CA PHE A 73 -4.24 -13.52 4.67
C PHE A 73 -4.77 -12.11 4.99
N LEU A 74 -4.68 -11.17 4.04
CA LEU A 74 -5.14 -9.80 4.24
C LEU A 74 -6.65 -9.74 4.54
N THR A 75 -7.46 -10.49 3.80
CA THR A 75 -8.91 -10.53 4.00
C THR A 75 -9.30 -11.22 5.32
N GLN A 76 -8.59 -12.27 5.72
CA GLN A 76 -8.83 -12.98 6.98
C GLN A 76 -8.34 -12.21 8.21
N SER A 77 -7.32 -11.36 8.05
CA SER A 77 -6.77 -10.56 9.16
C SER A 77 -7.81 -9.61 9.76
N GLY A 78 -8.77 -9.13 8.96
CA GLY A 78 -9.74 -8.12 9.36
C GLY A 78 -9.15 -6.75 9.69
N GLN A 79 -7.85 -6.54 9.40
CA GLN A 79 -7.12 -5.30 9.71
C GLN A 79 -7.29 -4.21 8.65
N LEU A 80 -7.66 -4.61 7.44
CA LEU A 80 -7.84 -3.73 6.29
C LEU A 80 -9.30 -3.67 5.88
N GLU A 81 -9.76 -2.46 5.56
CA GLU A 81 -11.00 -2.25 4.83
C GLU A 81 -10.85 -2.71 3.39
N GLN A 82 -11.96 -3.08 2.75
CA GLN A 82 -11.96 -3.61 1.38
C GLN A 82 -11.33 -2.64 0.36
N GLU A 83 -11.44 -1.33 0.60
CA GLU A 83 -10.82 -0.28 -0.21
C GLU A 83 -9.29 -0.16 -0.05
N ASN A 84 -8.74 -0.68 1.05
CA ASN A 84 -7.30 -0.66 1.35
C ASN A 84 -6.60 -1.97 0.93
N LEU A 85 -7.34 -2.94 0.40
CA LEU A 85 -6.76 -4.14 -0.18
C LEU A 85 -6.05 -3.81 -1.50
N PRO A 86 -4.90 -4.43 -1.79
CA PRO A 86 -4.22 -4.22 -3.05
C PRO A 86 -5.05 -4.81 -4.20
N GLY A 87 -5.07 -4.11 -5.33
CA GLY A 87 -5.64 -4.62 -6.58
C GLY A 87 -4.70 -5.61 -7.30
N ALA A 88 -3.42 -5.62 -6.94
CA ALA A 88 -2.45 -6.60 -7.42
C ALA A 88 -1.31 -6.79 -6.42
N VAL A 89 -0.76 -8.00 -6.37
CA VAL A 89 0.48 -8.33 -5.65
C VAL A 89 1.56 -8.69 -6.66
N LYS A 90 2.77 -8.17 -6.45
CA LYS A 90 3.94 -8.43 -7.30
C LYS A 90 5.12 -8.88 -6.45
N PHE A 91 5.64 -10.05 -6.76
CA PHE A 91 6.85 -10.56 -6.12
C PHE A 91 8.08 -9.98 -6.82
N VAL A 92 9.01 -9.46 -6.04
CA VAL A 92 10.26 -8.87 -6.51
C VAL A 92 11.44 -9.45 -5.73
N PRO A 93 12.62 -9.60 -6.36
CA PRO A 93 13.78 -10.17 -5.67
C PRO A 93 14.32 -9.23 -4.58
N ARG A 94 14.04 -7.93 -4.67
CA ARG A 94 14.41 -6.91 -3.67
C ARG A 94 13.63 -5.63 -3.89
N ILE A 95 13.54 -4.80 -2.85
CA ILE A 95 13.02 -3.44 -2.96
C ILE A 95 14.19 -2.44 -3.05
N PRO A 96 14.37 -1.72 -4.18
CA PRO A 96 15.48 -0.81 -4.35
C PRO A 96 15.33 0.40 -3.43
N LYS A 97 16.39 0.72 -2.68
CA LYS A 97 16.43 1.83 -1.72
C LYS A 97 17.60 2.78 -2.00
N SER A 98 17.42 4.05 -1.67
CA SER A 98 18.50 5.04 -1.68
C SER A 98 19.47 4.78 -0.52
N PRO A 99 20.67 5.42 -0.52
CA PRO A 99 21.60 5.31 0.61
C PRO A 99 21.01 5.78 1.95
N SER A 100 19.96 6.60 1.92
CA SER A 100 19.21 7.04 3.10
C SER A 100 18.04 6.12 3.46
N GLY A 101 17.91 4.96 2.80
CA GLY A 101 16.87 3.96 3.07
C GLY A 101 15.51 4.22 2.42
N LYS A 102 15.36 5.28 1.60
CA LYS A 102 14.09 5.59 0.93
C LYS A 102 13.85 4.64 -0.23
N VAL A 103 12.66 4.04 -0.32
CA VAL A 103 12.26 3.21 -1.47
C VAL A 103 12.26 4.04 -2.75
N LEU A 104 12.87 3.51 -3.80
CA LEU A 104 12.99 4.13 -5.11
C LEU A 104 11.90 3.60 -6.04
N LYS A 105 10.70 4.19 -5.99
CA LYS A 105 9.53 3.78 -6.78
C LYS A 105 9.86 3.56 -8.26
N LEU A 106 10.56 4.50 -8.90
CA LEU A 106 10.89 4.41 -10.33
C LEU A 106 11.72 3.15 -10.65
N ARG A 107 12.75 2.86 -9.86
CA ARG A 107 13.60 1.68 -10.03
C ARG A 107 12.81 0.38 -9.84
N LEU A 108 11.94 0.34 -8.83
CA LEU A 108 11.11 -0.82 -8.55
C LEU A 108 10.17 -1.14 -9.71
N LEU A 109 9.62 -0.13 -10.38
CA LEU A 109 8.75 -0.32 -11.54
C LEU A 109 9.53 -0.76 -12.79
N GLU A 110 10.75 -0.28 -12.98
CA GLU A 110 11.64 -0.75 -14.07
C GLU A 110 11.90 -2.27 -13.96
N ASP A 111 12.13 -2.78 -12.75
CA ASP A 111 12.42 -4.19 -12.47
C ASP A 111 11.25 -5.14 -12.83
N ILE A 112 10.03 -4.63 -13.02
CA ILE A 112 8.81 -5.43 -13.24
C ILE A 112 8.33 -5.36 -14.70
N CYS A 113 8.73 -4.31 -15.43
CA CYS A 113 8.36 -4.12 -16.84
C CYS A 113 9.37 -4.71 -17.84
N THR A 114 10.40 -5.42 -17.38
CA THR A 114 11.41 -6.08 -18.23
C THR A 114 10.99 -7.51 -18.56
#